data_AF-A0A5M3VS41-F1
#
_entry.id   AF-A0A5M3VS41-F1
#
_cell.length_a   1.000
_cell.length_b   1.000
_cell.length_c   1.000
_cell.angle_alpha   90.00
_cell.angle_beta   90.00
_cell.angle_gamma   90.00
#
_symmetry.space_group_name_H-M   'P 1'
#
loop_
_entity.id
_entity.type
_entity.pdbx_description
1 polymer ?
#
loop_
_entity_poly.entity_id
_entity_poly.type
_entity_poly.pdbx_seq_one_letter_code
_entity_poly.pdbx_strand_id
1 'polypeptide(L)'
;MVEVHRSAVLPLGDRPRAVLLDTPYAFQENSADISARACGYFARSVGLEVQVGGDVATADWVFSGPGSPTYALDRWLASGTAADLRARVRSRPGVTVLASAAACTAGVATIPVYEIYKVGADPHWREGLNLLAALDLPVVVIPHYDNTEGGTHDTRFCYLGERRLSRMEAELPDGVAVLGIDEHTAAVIDLTTGRLRVAGRGALTIRLPGRSTRLPAGLTLPLPELRHLTSGHSTLPPPPPPPAPQITLAELIETRETHFATALTRNDATTATQAILDLEADLLAWSADTEEDDGGVDQARQTLRHLITQLGRQADSTRRLTTLTDALLKLRDDLRHNGHYALADALRTALQTSGIHLEDTPTGPRWSIPRP
;
A
#
# COMPACT_ATOMS: atom_id res chain seq x y z
N MET A 1 5.39 0.39 -6.19
CA MET A 1 5.41 0.28 -7.67
C MET A 1 6.68 0.79 -8.38
N VAL A 2 7.67 1.37 -7.68
CA VAL A 2 8.87 2.01 -8.29
C VAL A 2 9.60 1.15 -9.32
N GLU A 3 9.94 -0.09 -8.99
CA GLU A 3 10.70 -0.99 -9.88
C GLU A 3 9.97 -1.29 -11.21
N VAL A 4 8.64 -1.31 -11.18
CA VAL A 4 7.84 -1.51 -12.39
C VAL A 4 7.98 -0.31 -13.33
N HIS A 5 7.92 0.91 -12.80
CA HIS A 5 8.15 2.13 -13.58
C HIS A 5 9.59 2.21 -14.09
N ARG A 6 10.59 1.93 -13.25
CA ARG A 6 12.01 1.90 -13.68
C ARG A 6 12.22 0.93 -14.84
N SER A 7 11.68 -0.28 -14.72
CA SER A 7 11.75 -1.30 -15.77
C SER A 7 11.07 -0.86 -17.07
N ALA A 8 9.97 -0.12 -16.99
CA ALA A 8 9.26 0.39 -18.16
C ALA A 8 9.99 1.56 -18.84
N VAL A 9 10.69 2.40 -18.06
CA VAL A 9 11.42 3.57 -18.56
C VAL A 9 12.78 3.18 -19.17
N LEU A 10 13.45 2.17 -18.61
CA LEU A 10 14.80 1.75 -19.00
C LEU A 10 15.02 1.59 -20.52
N PRO A 11 14.09 0.98 -21.30
CA PRO A 11 14.28 0.80 -22.73
C PRO A 11 14.16 2.08 -23.57
N LEU A 12 13.67 3.19 -22.99
CA LEU A 12 13.44 4.46 -23.70
C LEU A 12 14.73 5.27 -23.92
N GLY A 13 15.85 4.84 -23.35
CA GLY A 13 17.15 5.49 -23.50
C GLY A 13 17.32 6.76 -22.65
N ASP A 14 18.26 7.60 -23.05
CA ASP A 14 18.63 8.79 -22.28
C ASP A 14 17.66 9.95 -22.55
N ARG A 15 17.07 10.49 -21.47
CA ARG A 15 16.18 11.67 -21.46
C ARG A 15 14.88 11.49 -22.29
N PRO A 16 14.07 10.46 -22.03
CA PRO A 16 12.79 10.28 -22.71
C PRO A 16 11.84 11.43 -22.42
N ARG A 17 11.02 11.80 -23.40
CA ARG A 17 9.98 12.79 -23.21
C ARG A 17 8.80 12.19 -22.47
N ALA A 18 8.70 12.49 -21.18
CA ALA A 18 7.66 11.97 -20.30
C ALA A 18 6.57 13.01 -19.99
N VAL A 19 5.32 12.61 -20.19
CA VAL A 19 4.13 13.44 -19.98
C VAL A 19 3.23 12.82 -18.92
N LEU A 20 2.82 13.63 -17.95
CA LEU A 20 1.77 13.31 -16.98
C LEU A 20 0.48 14.01 -17.37
N LEU A 21 -0.59 13.23 -17.48
CA LEU A 21 -1.95 13.70 -17.69
C LEU A 21 -2.64 13.84 -16.33
N ASP A 22 -2.73 15.08 -15.87
CA ASP A 22 -3.41 15.49 -14.63
C ASP A 22 -4.94 15.50 -14.75
N THR A 23 -5.44 15.31 -15.96
CA THR A 23 -6.87 15.42 -16.29
C THR A 23 -7.78 14.68 -15.32
N PRO A 24 -7.51 13.44 -14.87
CA PRO A 24 -8.42 12.75 -13.96
C PRO A 24 -8.65 13.46 -12.63
N TYR A 25 -7.71 14.26 -12.15
CA TYR A 25 -7.82 15.00 -10.89
C TYR A 25 -7.80 16.52 -11.06
N ALA A 26 -7.79 17.03 -12.30
CA ALA A 26 -7.72 18.46 -12.60
C ALA A 26 -8.92 19.28 -12.07
N PHE A 27 -10.02 18.63 -11.69
CA PHE A 27 -11.15 19.27 -11.02
C PHE A 27 -10.86 19.64 -9.55
N GLN A 28 -9.81 19.08 -8.95
CA GLN A 28 -9.47 19.32 -7.54
C GLN A 28 -8.76 20.67 -7.37
N GLU A 29 -9.10 21.41 -6.31
CA GLU A 29 -8.51 22.72 -6.00
C GLU A 29 -6.99 22.65 -5.78
N ASN A 30 -6.50 21.52 -5.26
CA ASN A 30 -5.09 21.24 -5.01
C ASN A 30 -4.40 20.46 -6.16
N SER A 31 -4.98 20.46 -7.37
CA SER A 31 -4.44 19.73 -8.53
C SER A 31 -2.98 20.07 -8.85
N ALA A 32 -2.57 21.33 -8.69
CA ALA A 32 -1.17 21.75 -8.84
C ALA A 32 -0.22 21.04 -7.86
N ASP A 33 -0.65 20.87 -6.61
CA ASP A 33 0.15 20.17 -5.59
C ASP A 33 0.23 18.67 -5.86
N ILE A 34 -0.87 18.06 -6.32
CA ILE A 34 -0.89 16.65 -6.75
C ILE A 34 0.12 16.44 -7.88
N SER A 35 0.08 17.28 -8.90
CA SER A 35 1.00 17.25 -10.03
C SER A 35 2.46 17.44 -9.59
N ALA A 36 2.73 18.42 -8.72
CA ALA A 36 4.08 18.66 -8.19
C ALA A 36 4.62 17.46 -7.39
N ARG A 37 3.77 16.82 -6.57
CA ARG A 37 4.14 15.58 -5.86
C ARG A 37 4.44 14.44 -6.81
N ALA A 38 3.62 14.24 -7.84
CA ALA A 38 3.83 13.20 -8.84
C ALA A 38 5.14 13.41 -9.63
N CYS A 39 5.42 14.63 -10.11
CA CYS A 39 6.68 14.95 -10.78
C CYS A 39 7.88 14.71 -9.84
N GLY A 40 7.78 15.16 -8.58
CA GLY A 40 8.82 14.92 -7.58
C GLY A 40 9.05 13.43 -7.29
N TYR A 41 8.00 12.62 -7.28
CA TYR A 41 8.09 11.17 -7.12
C TYR A 41 8.84 10.55 -8.31
N PHE A 42 8.46 10.84 -9.55
CA PHE A 42 9.11 10.26 -10.72
C PHE A 42 10.58 10.69 -10.83
N ALA A 43 10.90 11.95 -10.53
CA ALA A 43 12.28 12.44 -10.54
C ALA A 43 13.14 11.72 -9.49
N ARG A 44 12.67 11.65 -8.23
CA ARG A 44 13.47 11.07 -7.13
C ARG A 44 13.50 9.54 -7.13
N SER A 45 12.36 8.91 -7.35
CA SER A 45 12.20 7.47 -7.18
C SER A 45 12.47 6.71 -8.47
N VAL A 46 12.06 7.24 -9.63
CA VAL A 46 12.21 6.55 -10.92
C VAL A 46 13.43 7.08 -11.70
N GLY A 47 13.87 8.31 -11.44
CA GLY A 47 14.90 8.97 -12.24
C GLY A 47 14.35 9.55 -13.55
N LEU A 48 13.06 9.86 -13.59
CA LEU A 48 12.36 10.35 -14.78
C LEU A 48 11.85 11.77 -14.55
N GLU A 49 12.31 12.70 -15.38
CA GLU A 49 11.78 14.07 -15.43
C GLU A 49 10.46 14.08 -16.20
N VAL A 50 9.37 14.52 -15.55
CA VAL A 50 8.02 14.45 -16.09
C VAL A 50 7.42 15.84 -16.21
N GLN A 51 6.81 16.12 -17.36
CA GLN A 51 6.09 17.36 -17.63
C GLN A 51 4.59 17.14 -17.48
N VAL A 52 3.91 18.07 -16.79
CA VAL A 52 2.46 18.05 -16.62
C VAL A 52 1.82 18.62 -17.88
N GLY A 53 0.89 17.85 -18.47
CA GLY A 53 0.33 18.15 -19.77
C GLY A 53 1.36 18.08 -20.90
N GLY A 54 0.93 18.43 -22.10
CA GLY A 54 1.74 18.38 -23.31
C GLY A 54 1.18 17.43 -24.36
N ASP A 55 1.88 17.35 -25.49
CA ASP A 55 1.46 16.54 -26.62
C ASP A 55 1.73 15.04 -26.34
N VAL A 56 0.64 14.29 -26.22
CA VAL A 56 0.60 12.85 -25.96
C VAL A 56 1.11 12.05 -27.15
N ALA A 57 0.82 12.49 -28.38
CA ALA A 57 1.15 11.73 -29.58
C ALA A 57 2.66 11.51 -29.73
N THR A 58 3.47 12.51 -29.34
CA THR A 58 4.93 12.52 -29.52
C THR A 58 5.72 12.24 -28.24
N ALA A 59 5.06 11.89 -27.13
CA ALA A 59 5.74 11.51 -25.89
C ALA A 59 6.35 10.10 -25.99
N ASP A 60 7.46 9.84 -25.31
CA ASP A 60 8.03 8.50 -25.18
C ASP A 60 7.35 7.73 -24.04
N TRP A 61 6.94 8.45 -22.99
CA TRP A 61 6.27 7.91 -21.83
C TRP A 61 5.08 8.79 -21.45
N VAL A 62 3.91 8.17 -21.23
CA VAL A 62 2.68 8.87 -20.81
C VAL A 62 2.16 8.20 -19.55
N PHE A 63 1.82 8.99 -18.55
CA PHE A 63 1.17 8.52 -17.34
C PHE A 63 -0.10 9.27 -17.03
N SER A 64 -1.13 8.56 -16.62
CA SER A 64 -2.31 9.13 -15.98
C SER A 64 -2.75 8.24 -14.83
N GLY A 65 -3.19 8.84 -13.73
CA GLY A 65 -3.37 8.15 -12.47
C GLY A 65 -4.70 8.43 -11.77
N PRO A 66 -4.67 8.76 -10.45
CA PRO A 66 -5.86 8.81 -9.59
C PRO A 66 -6.80 9.96 -9.94
N GLY A 67 -8.05 9.88 -9.49
CA GLY A 67 -9.06 10.92 -9.69
C GLY A 67 -10.42 10.37 -10.12
N SER A 68 -11.09 11.07 -11.03
CA SER A 68 -12.40 10.68 -11.58
C SER A 68 -12.27 10.08 -12.99
N PRO A 69 -12.70 8.81 -13.19
CA PRO A 69 -12.70 8.19 -14.51
C PRO A 69 -13.58 8.93 -15.53
N THR A 70 -14.77 9.35 -15.10
CA THR A 70 -15.77 10.03 -15.94
C THR A 70 -15.31 11.43 -16.34
N TYR A 71 -14.74 12.19 -15.39
CA TYR A 71 -14.17 13.48 -15.68
C TYR A 71 -13.02 13.36 -16.70
N ALA A 72 -12.12 12.39 -16.51
CA ALA A 72 -11.04 12.12 -17.46
C ALA A 72 -11.57 11.81 -18.86
N LEU A 73 -12.53 10.89 -18.96
CA LEU A 73 -13.16 10.51 -20.23
C LEU A 73 -13.75 11.73 -20.96
N ASP A 74 -14.60 12.50 -20.28
CA ASP A 74 -15.30 13.63 -20.90
C ASP A 74 -14.30 14.67 -21.44
N ARG A 75 -13.22 14.94 -20.68
CA ARG A 75 -12.17 15.88 -21.11
C ARG A 75 -11.36 15.33 -22.27
N TRP A 76 -10.92 14.08 -22.22
CA TRP A 76 -10.08 13.49 -23.27
C TRP A 76 -10.82 13.27 -24.59
N LEU A 77 -12.12 12.96 -24.53
CA LEU A 77 -12.97 12.87 -25.72
C LEU A 77 -13.15 14.25 -26.36
N ALA A 78 -13.26 15.31 -25.55
CA ALA A 78 -13.41 16.68 -26.04
C ALA A 78 -12.11 17.30 -26.58
N SER A 79 -10.93 16.88 -26.09
CA SER A 79 -9.63 17.51 -26.40
C SER A 79 -8.80 16.81 -27.49
N GLY A 80 -9.24 15.66 -28.00
CA GLY A 80 -8.46 14.83 -28.93
C GLY A 80 -7.48 13.86 -28.25
N THR A 81 -7.22 14.03 -26.95
CA THR A 81 -6.32 13.15 -26.17
C THR A 81 -6.74 11.69 -26.21
N ALA A 82 -8.04 11.39 -26.26
CA ALA A 82 -8.55 10.04 -26.43
C ALA A 82 -8.09 9.39 -27.75
N ALA A 83 -8.04 10.18 -28.84
CA ALA A 83 -7.56 9.70 -30.14
C ALA A 83 -6.06 9.45 -30.10
N ASP A 84 -5.29 10.33 -29.45
CA ASP A 84 -3.84 10.16 -29.28
C ASP A 84 -3.52 8.90 -28.47
N LEU A 85 -4.19 8.68 -27.33
CA LEU A 85 -4.02 7.46 -26.54
C LEU A 85 -4.29 6.19 -27.35
N ARG A 86 -5.36 6.17 -28.16
CA ARG A 86 -5.64 5.05 -29.08
C ARG A 86 -4.56 4.88 -30.13
N ALA A 87 -4.09 5.98 -30.73
CA ALA A 87 -3.05 5.96 -31.75
C ALA A 87 -1.73 5.42 -31.19
N ARG A 88 -1.37 5.80 -29.95
CA ARG A 88 -0.18 5.29 -29.26
C ARG A 88 -0.20 3.78 -29.04
N VAL A 89 -1.30 3.25 -28.49
CA VAL A 89 -1.41 1.80 -28.26
C VAL A 89 -1.37 1.05 -29.60
N ARG A 90 -1.97 1.61 -30.65
CA ARG A 90 -1.95 1.01 -32.00
C ARG A 90 -0.58 1.09 -32.66
N SER A 91 0.15 2.19 -32.51
CA SER A 91 1.46 2.38 -33.14
C SER A 91 2.48 1.43 -32.54
N ARG A 92 2.41 1.17 -31.22
CA ARG A 92 3.26 0.29 -30.37
C ARG A 92 4.54 0.92 -29.77
N PRO A 93 5.16 1.97 -30.33
CA PRO A 93 6.25 2.68 -29.67
C PRO A 93 5.85 3.39 -28.38
N GLY A 94 6.83 3.50 -27.49
CA GLY A 94 6.72 4.21 -26.22
C GLY A 94 5.93 3.44 -25.17
N VAL A 95 5.71 4.09 -24.03
CA VAL A 95 5.06 3.52 -22.86
C VAL A 95 3.84 4.36 -22.50
N THR A 96 2.72 3.70 -22.27
CA THR A 96 1.51 4.33 -21.73
C THR A 96 1.14 3.61 -20.44
N VAL A 97 1.10 4.36 -19.35
CA VAL A 97 0.75 3.87 -18.01
C VAL A 97 -0.57 4.52 -17.59
N LEU A 98 -1.56 3.69 -17.33
CA LEU A 98 -2.84 4.11 -16.76
C LEU A 98 -2.97 3.42 -15.40
N ALA A 99 -3.14 4.21 -14.34
CA ALA A 99 -3.33 3.74 -12.98
C ALA A 99 -4.68 4.23 -12.44
N SER A 100 -5.25 3.49 -11.49
CA SER A 100 -6.42 3.94 -10.74
C SER A 100 -7.54 4.43 -11.65
N ALA A 101 -8.08 5.63 -11.42
CA ALA A 101 -9.15 6.21 -12.23
C ALA A 101 -8.90 6.20 -13.75
N ALA A 102 -7.67 6.47 -14.19
CA ALA A 102 -7.32 6.41 -15.60
C ALA A 102 -7.36 4.98 -16.15
N ALA A 103 -6.99 3.96 -15.35
CA ALA A 103 -7.05 2.56 -15.76
C ALA A 103 -8.49 2.10 -16.04
N CYS A 104 -9.46 2.58 -15.26
CA CYS A 104 -10.89 2.29 -15.50
C CYS A 104 -11.32 2.67 -16.92
N THR A 105 -10.68 3.66 -17.54
CA THR A 105 -11.04 4.17 -18.87
C THR A 105 -10.54 3.30 -20.02
N ALA A 106 -9.62 2.37 -19.77
CA ALA A 106 -8.87 1.68 -20.84
C ALA A 106 -9.72 0.65 -21.61
N GLY A 107 -10.72 0.07 -20.97
CA GLY A 107 -11.56 -1.00 -21.51
C GLY A 107 -12.70 -0.50 -22.42
N VAL A 108 -13.57 -1.43 -22.81
CA VAL A 108 -14.79 -1.12 -23.60
C VAL A 108 -15.80 -0.28 -22.82
N ALA A 109 -15.76 -0.38 -21.49
CA ALA A 109 -16.59 0.36 -20.56
C ALA A 109 -15.78 0.77 -19.33
N THR A 110 -16.29 1.77 -18.60
CA THR A 110 -15.65 2.46 -17.49
C THR A 110 -16.58 2.53 -16.30
N ILE A 111 -16.05 2.33 -15.10
CA ILE A 111 -16.79 2.50 -13.85
C ILE A 111 -16.86 3.99 -13.48
N PRO A 112 -18.06 4.58 -13.34
CA PRO A 112 -18.25 5.92 -12.78
C PRO A 112 -18.21 5.86 -11.25
N VAL A 113 -17.01 5.59 -10.71
CA VAL A 113 -16.84 5.20 -9.29
C VAL A 113 -17.29 6.29 -8.33
N TYR A 114 -17.00 7.57 -8.60
CA TYR A 114 -17.43 8.64 -7.71
C TYR A 114 -18.94 8.84 -7.74
N GLU A 115 -19.56 8.70 -8.91
CA GLU A 115 -21.00 8.78 -9.05
C GLU A 115 -21.70 7.64 -8.30
N ILE A 116 -21.20 6.41 -8.42
CA ILE A 116 -21.80 5.25 -7.76
C ILE A 116 -21.51 5.24 -6.25
N TYR A 117 -20.24 5.43 -5.86
CA TYR A 117 -19.80 5.26 -4.48
C TYR A 117 -19.99 6.53 -3.63
N LYS A 118 -19.61 7.70 -4.14
CA LYS A 118 -19.64 8.96 -3.38
C LYS A 118 -21.00 9.67 -3.52
N VAL A 119 -21.60 9.70 -4.71
CA VAL A 119 -22.90 10.37 -4.95
C VAL A 119 -24.10 9.45 -4.68
N GLY A 120 -23.93 8.14 -4.83
CA GLY A 120 -24.99 7.15 -4.60
C GLY A 120 -25.87 6.87 -5.81
N ALA A 121 -25.37 7.11 -7.03
CA ALA A 121 -26.06 6.75 -8.26
C ALA A 121 -26.25 5.22 -8.38
N ASP A 122 -27.25 4.81 -9.16
CA ASP A 122 -27.43 3.40 -9.50
C ASP A 122 -26.18 2.85 -10.23
N PRO A 123 -25.79 1.59 -10.00
CA PRO A 123 -24.69 0.95 -10.73
C PRO A 123 -24.96 0.95 -12.23
N HIS A 124 -24.02 1.46 -13.02
CA HIS A 124 -24.10 1.54 -14.47
C HIS A 124 -22.70 1.65 -15.09
N TRP A 125 -22.59 1.29 -16.38
CA TRP A 125 -21.37 1.50 -17.16
C TRP A 125 -21.41 2.82 -17.92
N ARG A 126 -20.24 3.43 -18.09
CA ARG A 126 -19.97 4.45 -19.11
C ARG A 126 -19.16 3.85 -20.25
N GLU A 127 -19.31 4.36 -21.46
CA GLU A 127 -18.45 3.94 -22.58
C GLU A 127 -16.98 4.29 -22.29
N GLY A 128 -16.08 3.31 -22.48
CA GLY A 128 -14.66 3.49 -22.24
C GLY A 128 -13.90 3.94 -23.50
N LEU A 129 -12.60 4.18 -23.35
CA LEU A 129 -11.74 4.54 -24.48
C LEU A 129 -11.51 3.37 -25.44
N ASN A 130 -11.72 2.14 -24.98
CA ASN A 130 -11.51 0.91 -25.73
C ASN A 130 -10.10 0.81 -26.33
N LEU A 131 -9.09 1.14 -25.53
CA LEU A 131 -7.68 1.11 -25.94
C LEU A 131 -7.23 -0.33 -26.24
N LEU A 132 -7.76 -1.29 -25.49
CA LEU A 132 -7.40 -2.70 -25.57
C LEU A 132 -7.99 -3.42 -26.81
N ALA A 133 -8.86 -2.77 -27.58
CA ALA A 133 -9.29 -3.27 -28.88
C ALA A 133 -8.11 -3.46 -29.86
N ALA A 134 -7.05 -2.64 -29.76
CA ALA A 134 -5.83 -2.82 -30.56
C ALA A 134 -5.11 -4.15 -30.27
N LEU A 135 -5.49 -4.84 -29.20
CA LEU A 135 -4.95 -6.12 -28.75
C LEU A 135 -5.97 -7.26 -28.84
N ASP A 136 -7.13 -7.04 -29.48
CA ASP A 136 -8.24 -7.99 -29.56
C ASP A 136 -8.69 -8.48 -28.17
N LEU A 137 -8.70 -7.57 -27.18
CA LEU A 137 -9.12 -7.85 -25.80
C LEU A 137 -10.41 -7.08 -25.51
N PRO A 138 -11.59 -7.70 -25.69
CA PRO A 138 -12.87 -7.12 -25.29
C PRO A 138 -12.99 -7.24 -23.77
N VAL A 139 -12.45 -6.27 -23.04
CA VAL A 139 -12.46 -6.29 -21.57
C VAL A 139 -12.85 -4.93 -20.98
N VAL A 140 -13.38 -4.95 -19.76
CA VAL A 140 -13.36 -3.80 -18.85
C VAL A 140 -12.19 -3.93 -17.89
N VAL A 141 -11.60 -2.83 -17.49
CA VAL A 141 -10.48 -2.82 -16.54
C VAL A 141 -10.97 -2.28 -15.21
N ILE A 142 -10.77 -3.04 -14.14
CA ILE A 142 -11.15 -2.67 -12.78
C ILE A 142 -9.89 -2.67 -11.90
N PRO A 143 -9.28 -1.51 -11.63
CA PRO A 143 -8.20 -1.39 -10.65
C PRO A 143 -8.76 -1.50 -9.23
N HIS A 144 -7.89 -1.53 -8.22
CA HIS A 144 -8.30 -1.63 -6.82
C HIS A 144 -9.23 -2.81 -6.58
N TYR A 145 -8.90 -3.93 -7.24
CA TYR A 145 -9.81 -5.06 -7.37
C TYR A 145 -10.02 -5.78 -6.03
N ASP A 146 -8.99 -5.85 -5.20
CA ASP A 146 -9.02 -6.40 -3.86
C ASP A 146 -9.08 -5.34 -2.75
N ASN A 147 -9.49 -4.11 -3.07
CA ASN A 147 -9.59 -3.01 -2.11
C ASN A 147 -10.37 -3.41 -0.84
N THR A 148 -9.85 -3.00 0.31
CA THR A 148 -10.38 -3.30 1.65
C THR A 148 -10.62 -2.05 2.52
N GLU A 149 -10.46 -0.84 1.98
CA GLU A 149 -10.57 0.42 2.71
C GLU A 149 -11.92 0.66 3.41
N GLY A 150 -12.98 -0.01 2.96
CA GLY A 150 -14.32 0.15 3.52
C GLY A 150 -14.49 -0.31 4.96
N GLY A 151 -13.61 -1.18 5.47
CA GLY A 151 -13.66 -1.75 6.83
C GLY A 151 -14.96 -2.51 7.13
N THR A 152 -16.06 -1.79 7.37
CA THR A 152 -17.38 -2.33 7.69
C THR A 152 -18.23 -2.73 6.48
N HIS A 153 -17.81 -2.37 5.26
CA HIS A 153 -18.51 -2.72 4.02
C HIS A 153 -17.57 -3.13 2.90
N ASP A 154 -18.13 -3.86 1.92
CA ASP A 154 -17.39 -4.38 0.77
C ASP A 154 -17.03 -3.25 -0.21
N THR A 155 -15.74 -2.96 -0.31
CA THR A 155 -15.14 -1.94 -1.20
C THR A 155 -14.29 -2.56 -2.31
N ARG A 156 -14.26 -3.89 -2.41
CA ARG A 156 -13.58 -4.58 -3.50
C ARG A 156 -14.11 -4.12 -4.84
N PHE A 157 -13.31 -4.28 -5.88
CA PHE A 157 -13.66 -3.97 -7.25
C PHE A 157 -13.88 -2.47 -7.48
N CYS A 158 -12.92 -1.64 -7.07
CA CYS A 158 -12.98 -0.18 -7.22
C CYS A 158 -14.19 0.43 -6.47
N TYR A 159 -14.31 0.16 -5.16
CA TYR A 159 -15.38 0.63 -4.26
C TYR A 159 -16.81 0.19 -4.62
N LEU A 160 -16.97 -0.72 -5.58
CA LEU A 160 -18.29 -1.23 -5.97
C LEU A 160 -18.84 -2.24 -4.95
N GLY A 161 -17.99 -3.16 -4.51
CA GLY A 161 -18.38 -4.37 -3.80
C GLY A 161 -19.09 -5.40 -4.70
N GLU A 162 -19.13 -6.65 -4.25
CA GLU A 162 -19.63 -7.80 -5.03
C GLU A 162 -21.05 -7.59 -5.56
N ARG A 163 -21.94 -7.00 -4.75
CA ARG A 163 -23.34 -6.78 -5.09
C ARG A 163 -23.50 -5.82 -6.29
N ARG A 164 -22.75 -4.71 -6.32
CA ARG A 164 -22.86 -3.73 -7.41
C ARG A 164 -22.17 -4.24 -8.66
N LEU A 165 -20.98 -4.83 -8.52
CA LEU A 165 -20.26 -5.40 -9.67
C LEU A 165 -21.10 -6.48 -10.36
N SER A 166 -21.66 -7.44 -9.60
CA SER A 166 -22.48 -8.52 -10.19
C SER A 166 -23.67 -8.01 -11.00
N ARG A 167 -24.32 -6.91 -10.57
CA ARG A 167 -25.40 -6.27 -11.33
C ARG A 167 -24.86 -5.66 -12.62
N MET A 168 -23.75 -4.95 -12.55
CA MET A 168 -23.13 -4.31 -13.71
C MET A 168 -22.61 -5.34 -14.71
N GLU A 169 -22.04 -6.46 -14.27
CA GLU A 169 -21.56 -7.53 -15.16
C GLU A 169 -22.66 -8.08 -16.07
N ALA A 170 -23.90 -8.12 -15.61
CA ALA A 170 -25.05 -8.56 -16.42
C ALA A 170 -25.41 -7.58 -17.56
N GLU A 171 -24.93 -6.34 -17.49
CA GLU A 171 -25.13 -5.31 -18.51
C GLU A 171 -24.00 -5.27 -19.54
N LEU A 172 -22.91 -6.03 -19.33
CA LEU A 172 -21.81 -6.10 -20.28
C LEU A 172 -22.22 -6.91 -21.53
N PRO A 173 -21.73 -6.53 -22.72
CA PRO A 173 -21.92 -7.34 -23.92
C PRO A 173 -21.34 -8.75 -23.77
N ASP A 174 -21.96 -9.71 -24.45
CA ASP A 174 -21.46 -11.09 -24.51
C ASP A 174 -19.99 -11.13 -24.97
N GLY A 175 -19.18 -11.93 -24.28
CA GLY A 175 -17.76 -12.08 -24.56
C GLY A 175 -16.87 -10.98 -23.99
N VAL A 176 -17.41 -10.00 -23.26
CA VAL A 176 -16.62 -9.03 -22.51
C VAL A 176 -16.25 -9.60 -21.14
N ALA A 177 -14.95 -9.64 -20.83
CA ALA A 177 -14.46 -10.06 -19.52
C ALA A 177 -14.11 -8.87 -18.62
N VAL A 178 -14.15 -9.08 -17.32
CA VAL A 178 -13.58 -8.17 -16.32
C VAL A 178 -12.10 -8.51 -16.13
N LEU A 179 -11.25 -7.51 -16.32
CA LEU A 179 -9.82 -7.56 -15.99
C LEU A 179 -9.57 -6.79 -14.69
N GLY A 180 -9.58 -7.52 -13.59
CA GLY A 180 -9.36 -7.01 -12.24
C GLY A 180 -7.88 -6.90 -11.90
N ILE A 181 -7.42 -5.73 -11.47
CA ILE A 181 -6.04 -5.50 -11.05
C ILE A 181 -6.06 -5.18 -9.55
N ASP A 182 -5.45 -6.07 -8.76
CA ASP A 182 -5.29 -5.89 -7.32
C ASP A 182 -4.46 -4.61 -7.02
N GLU A 183 -4.56 -4.09 -5.81
CA GLU A 183 -3.71 -2.99 -5.34
C GLU A 183 -2.22 -3.36 -5.41
N HIS A 184 -1.37 -2.34 -5.56
CA HIS A 184 0.07 -2.49 -5.76
C HIS A 184 0.47 -3.50 -6.86
N THR A 185 -0.36 -3.65 -7.90
CA THR A 185 -0.17 -4.60 -9.00
C THR A 185 -0.29 -3.90 -10.35
N ALA A 186 0.45 -4.37 -11.35
CA ALA A 186 0.33 -3.92 -12.73
C ALA A 186 0.24 -5.09 -13.70
N ALA A 187 -0.69 -4.99 -14.64
CA ALA A 187 -0.71 -5.79 -15.86
C ALA A 187 0.16 -5.10 -16.92
N VAL A 188 1.40 -5.56 -17.09
CA VAL A 188 2.33 -5.00 -18.07
C VAL A 188 2.23 -5.77 -19.38
N ILE A 189 1.75 -5.12 -20.43
CA ILE A 189 1.67 -5.72 -21.77
C ILE A 189 2.78 -5.14 -22.64
N ASP A 190 3.72 -5.99 -23.02
CA ASP A 190 4.71 -5.66 -24.04
C ASP A 190 4.08 -5.84 -25.42
N LEU A 191 3.83 -4.72 -26.10
CA LEU A 191 3.20 -4.68 -27.43
C LEU A 191 4.14 -5.15 -28.55
N THR A 192 5.44 -5.21 -28.30
CA THR A 192 6.45 -5.68 -29.26
C THR A 192 6.55 -7.20 -29.22
N THR A 193 6.67 -7.78 -28.02
CA THR A 193 6.79 -9.24 -27.85
C THR A 193 5.44 -9.94 -27.74
N GLY A 194 4.35 -9.19 -27.53
CA GLY A 194 3.01 -9.72 -27.38
C GLY A 194 2.86 -10.56 -26.11
N ARG A 195 3.42 -10.09 -24.99
CA ARG A 195 3.39 -10.80 -23.71
C ARG A 195 2.79 -9.94 -22.61
N LEU A 196 1.96 -10.55 -21.78
CA LEU A 196 1.49 -10.01 -20.52
C LEU A 196 2.42 -10.49 -19.40
N ARG A 197 2.79 -9.59 -18.49
CA ARG A 197 3.43 -9.90 -17.21
C ARG A 197 2.62 -9.27 -16.08
N VAL A 198 2.32 -10.06 -15.05
CA VAL A 198 1.74 -9.55 -13.80
C VAL A 198 2.89 -9.12 -12.89
N ALA A 199 2.96 -7.85 -12.55
CA ALA A 199 4.01 -7.25 -11.73
C ALA A 199 3.42 -6.71 -10.42
N GLY A 200 4.22 -6.65 -9.36
CA GLY A 200 3.77 -6.11 -8.07
C GLY A 200 3.51 -7.20 -7.04
N ARG A 201 2.57 -6.94 -6.11
CA ARG A 201 2.37 -7.80 -4.92
C ARG A 201 1.11 -8.66 -4.98
N GLY A 202 0.08 -8.20 -5.68
CA GLY A 202 -1.22 -8.89 -5.79
C GLY A 202 -1.29 -9.78 -7.03
N ALA A 203 -2.44 -9.76 -7.69
CA ALA A 203 -2.71 -10.53 -8.89
C ALA A 203 -3.52 -9.74 -9.92
N LEU A 204 -3.54 -10.32 -11.12
CA LEU A 204 -4.49 -10.00 -12.16
C LEU A 204 -5.60 -11.05 -12.13
N THR A 205 -6.85 -10.63 -12.05
CA THR A 205 -8.01 -11.52 -12.08
C THR A 205 -8.77 -11.35 -13.39
N ILE A 206 -9.04 -12.46 -14.08
CA ILE A 206 -9.93 -12.51 -15.24
C ILE A 206 -11.25 -13.07 -14.76
N ARG A 207 -12.30 -12.25 -14.78
CA ARG A 207 -13.63 -12.61 -14.30
C ARG A 207 -14.63 -12.59 -15.46
N LEU A 208 -15.41 -13.65 -15.54
CA LEU A 208 -16.48 -13.94 -16.49
C LEU A 208 -17.68 -14.47 -15.68
N PRO A 209 -18.90 -14.48 -16.25
CA PRO A 209 -20.04 -15.07 -15.57
C PRO A 209 -19.77 -16.50 -15.08
N GLY A 210 -19.85 -16.71 -13.76
CA GLY A 210 -19.63 -18.00 -13.11
C GLY A 210 -18.16 -18.50 -13.10
N ARG A 211 -17.20 -17.69 -13.57
CA ARG A 211 -15.80 -18.09 -13.68
C ARG A 211 -14.85 -16.95 -13.32
N SER A 212 -13.95 -17.20 -12.39
CA SER A 212 -12.86 -16.29 -12.05
C SER A 212 -11.53 -17.02 -12.15
N THR A 213 -10.54 -16.43 -12.81
CA THR A 213 -9.19 -17.00 -12.97
C THR A 213 -8.18 -15.99 -12.45
N ARG A 214 -7.47 -16.34 -11.37
CA ARG A 214 -6.47 -15.47 -10.74
C ARG A 214 -5.07 -15.80 -11.27
N LEU A 215 -4.38 -14.78 -11.75
CA LEU A 215 -3.02 -14.83 -12.30
C LEU A 215 -2.06 -14.13 -11.32
N PRO A 216 -1.22 -14.87 -10.58
CA PRO A 216 -0.38 -14.29 -9.52
C PRO A 216 0.73 -13.40 -10.08
N ALA A 217 1.22 -12.47 -9.26
CA ALA A 217 2.44 -11.71 -9.56
C ALA A 217 3.61 -12.62 -9.95
N GLY A 218 4.40 -12.15 -10.92
CA GLY A 218 5.50 -12.91 -11.53
C GLY A 218 5.09 -13.76 -12.73
N LEU A 219 3.80 -14.08 -12.89
CA LEU A 219 3.33 -14.81 -14.06
C LEU A 219 3.55 -14.00 -15.34
N THR A 220 4.05 -14.67 -16.38
CA THR A 220 4.16 -14.12 -17.73
C THR A 220 3.53 -15.08 -18.72
N LEU A 221 2.61 -14.61 -19.56
CA LEU A 221 1.95 -15.39 -20.59
C LEU A 221 1.87 -14.65 -21.94
N PRO A 222 1.79 -15.37 -23.08
CA PRO A 222 1.53 -14.77 -24.38
C PRO A 222 0.14 -14.12 -24.46
N LEU A 223 0.00 -13.03 -25.22
CA LEU A 223 -1.30 -12.39 -25.47
C LEU A 223 -2.37 -13.34 -26.05
N PRO A 224 -2.05 -14.30 -26.96
CA PRO A 224 -3.03 -15.29 -27.41
C PRO A 224 -3.65 -16.11 -26.28
N GLU A 225 -2.85 -16.45 -25.25
CA GLU A 225 -3.35 -17.17 -24.07
C GLU A 225 -4.24 -16.27 -23.21
N LEU A 226 -3.87 -14.99 -23.04
CA LEU A 226 -4.72 -14.01 -22.35
C LEU A 226 -6.09 -13.90 -23.03
N ARG A 227 -6.12 -13.80 -24.37
CA ARG A 227 -7.35 -13.76 -25.17
C ARG A 227 -8.20 -15.02 -24.99
N HIS A 228 -7.55 -16.17 -24.92
CA HIS A 228 -8.24 -17.44 -24.66
C HIS A 228 -8.94 -17.40 -23.30
N LEU A 229 -8.23 -17.00 -22.24
CA LEU A 229 -8.77 -16.86 -20.89
C LEU A 229 -9.93 -15.86 -20.82
N THR A 230 -9.82 -14.70 -21.48
CA THR A 230 -10.89 -13.70 -21.52
C THR A 230 -12.09 -14.14 -22.35
N SER A 231 -11.93 -15.10 -23.27
CA SER A 231 -13.03 -15.69 -24.04
C SER A 231 -13.76 -16.85 -23.34
N GLY A 232 -13.36 -17.18 -22.10
CA GLY A 232 -13.97 -18.26 -21.30
C GLY A 232 -13.46 -19.66 -21.59
N HIS A 233 -12.59 -19.82 -22.60
CA HIS A 233 -11.91 -21.08 -22.88
C HIS A 233 -10.61 -21.13 -22.06
N SER A 234 -10.34 -22.22 -21.34
CA SER A 234 -9.10 -22.31 -20.56
C SER A 234 -8.66 -23.75 -20.44
N THR A 235 -7.35 -23.92 -20.59
CA THR A 235 -6.61 -25.15 -20.28
C THR A 235 -5.89 -25.07 -18.93
N LEU A 236 -6.03 -23.97 -18.19
CA LEU A 236 -5.43 -23.82 -16.88
C LEU A 236 -6.28 -24.55 -15.83
N PRO A 237 -5.64 -25.25 -14.87
CA PRO A 237 -6.35 -25.91 -13.78
C PRO A 237 -7.18 -24.89 -12.98
N PRO A 238 -8.28 -25.31 -12.35
CA PRO A 238 -9.12 -24.42 -11.55
C PRO A 238 -8.27 -23.70 -10.49
N PRO A 239 -8.54 -22.41 -10.23
CA PRO A 239 -7.72 -21.62 -9.34
C PRO A 239 -7.82 -22.16 -7.90
N PRO A 240 -6.74 -22.03 -7.11
CA PRO A 240 -6.84 -22.21 -5.67
C PRO A 240 -7.83 -21.18 -5.07
N PRO A 241 -8.39 -21.46 -3.88
CA PRO A 241 -9.28 -20.53 -3.17
C PRO A 241 -8.64 -19.14 -3.00
N PRO A 242 -9.46 -18.08 -2.81
CA PRO A 242 -8.95 -16.72 -2.70
C PRO A 242 -7.86 -16.63 -1.63
N PRO A 243 -6.82 -15.80 -1.83
CA PRO A 243 -5.83 -15.57 -0.79
C PRO A 243 -6.49 -15.00 0.46
N ALA A 244 -5.88 -15.25 1.62
CA ALA A 244 -6.21 -14.53 2.84
C ALA A 244 -6.11 -13.01 2.62
N PRO A 245 -6.92 -12.19 3.33
CA PRO A 245 -6.89 -10.73 3.19
C PRO A 245 -5.45 -10.19 3.33
N GLN A 246 -5.09 -9.23 2.47
CA GLN A 246 -3.82 -8.50 2.61
C GLN A 246 -3.87 -7.69 3.90
N ILE A 247 -2.74 -7.65 4.64
CA ILE A 247 -2.67 -6.95 5.92
C ILE A 247 -2.78 -5.44 5.69
N THR A 248 -3.79 -4.82 6.29
CA THR A 248 -4.04 -3.37 6.24
C THR A 248 -3.05 -2.58 7.09
N LEU A 249 -2.90 -1.27 6.85
CA LEU A 249 -2.08 -0.41 7.72
C LEU A 249 -2.58 -0.42 9.18
N ALA A 250 -3.90 -0.48 9.40
CA ALA A 250 -4.49 -0.56 10.73
C ALA A 250 -4.08 -1.85 11.47
N GLU A 251 -4.11 -3.00 10.79
CA GLU A 251 -3.67 -4.28 11.36
C GLU A 251 -2.16 -4.30 11.62
N LEU A 252 -1.36 -3.66 10.77
CA LEU A 252 0.08 -3.46 11.03
C LEU A 252 0.29 -2.63 12.29
N ILE A 253 -0.39 -1.48 12.42
CA ILE A 253 -0.32 -0.62 13.61
C ILE A 253 -0.67 -1.43 14.86
N GLU A 254 -1.80 -2.13 14.88
CA GLU A 254 -2.24 -2.95 16.02
C GLU A 254 -1.23 -4.06 16.36
N THR A 255 -0.66 -4.69 15.35
CA THR A 255 0.39 -5.70 15.51
C THR A 255 1.64 -5.11 16.16
N ARG A 256 2.10 -3.93 15.70
CA ARG A 256 3.29 -3.25 16.26
C ARG A 256 3.03 -2.75 17.67
N GLU A 257 1.86 -2.19 17.96
CA GLU A 257 1.46 -1.76 19.30
C GLU A 257 1.43 -2.93 20.28
N THR A 258 0.85 -4.06 19.87
CA THR A 258 0.79 -5.27 20.70
C THR A 258 2.20 -5.82 20.99
N HIS A 259 3.07 -5.85 19.98
CA HIS A 259 4.45 -6.31 20.16
C HIS A 259 5.23 -5.37 21.10
N PHE A 260 5.06 -4.05 20.94
CA PHE A 260 5.66 -3.05 21.81
C PHE A 260 5.18 -3.16 23.27
N ALA A 261 3.86 -3.25 23.50
CA ALA A 261 3.30 -3.39 24.84
C ALA A 261 3.80 -4.67 25.53
N THR A 262 3.90 -5.76 24.78
CA THR A 262 4.47 -7.02 25.24
C THR A 262 5.96 -6.89 25.59
N ALA A 263 6.74 -6.12 24.84
CA ALA A 263 8.14 -5.85 25.16
C ALA A 263 8.31 -4.96 26.40
N LEU A 264 7.47 -3.92 26.56
CA LEU A 264 7.49 -3.05 27.75
C LEU A 264 7.21 -3.82 29.03
N THR A 265 6.19 -4.70 29.04
CA THR A 265 5.87 -5.54 30.22
C THR A 265 7.03 -6.46 30.62
N ARG A 266 7.89 -6.85 29.67
CA ARG A 266 9.08 -7.69 29.91
C ARG A 266 10.35 -6.89 30.21
N ASN A 267 10.28 -5.57 30.28
CA ASN A 267 11.43 -4.67 30.36
C ASN A 267 12.47 -4.93 29.26
N ASP A 268 12.01 -5.24 28.04
CA ASP A 268 12.87 -5.48 26.88
C ASP A 268 12.89 -4.25 25.97
N ALA A 269 13.79 -3.31 26.28
CA ALA A 269 13.93 -2.07 25.54
C ALA A 269 14.38 -2.30 24.08
N THR A 270 15.13 -3.37 23.81
CA THR A 270 15.61 -3.69 22.46
C THR A 270 14.44 -4.10 21.56
N THR A 271 13.62 -5.04 22.01
CA THR A 271 12.44 -5.49 21.26
C THR A 271 11.40 -4.36 21.13
N ALA A 272 11.22 -3.55 22.17
CA ALA A 272 10.36 -2.37 22.11
C ALA A 272 10.85 -1.35 21.07
N THR A 273 12.16 -1.11 21.01
CA THR A 273 12.75 -0.21 19.98
C THR A 273 12.56 -0.78 18.58
N GLN A 274 12.75 -2.09 18.41
CA GLN A 274 12.56 -2.73 17.10
C GLN A 274 11.12 -2.60 16.61
N ALA A 275 10.12 -2.76 17.49
CA ALA A 275 8.71 -2.57 17.11
C ALA A 275 8.41 -1.13 16.62
N ILE A 276 9.08 -0.12 17.17
CA ILE A 276 8.98 1.28 16.69
C ILE A 276 9.60 1.43 15.29
N LEU A 277 10.80 0.86 15.08
CA LEU A 277 11.49 0.92 13.78
C LEU A 277 10.73 0.15 12.70
N ASP A 278 10.13 -0.98 13.04
CA ASP A 278 9.30 -1.76 12.13
C ASP A 278 8.05 -0.97 11.72
N LEU A 279 7.40 -0.26 12.67
CA LEU A 279 6.27 0.62 12.36
C LEU A 279 6.67 1.78 11.44
N GLU A 280 7.86 2.37 11.64
CA GLU A 280 8.39 3.41 10.75
C GLU A 280 8.62 2.88 9.33
N ALA A 281 9.20 1.68 9.20
CA ALA A 281 9.43 1.04 7.91
C ALA A 281 8.11 0.70 7.20
N ASP A 282 7.13 0.16 7.93
CA ASP A 282 5.78 -0.11 7.43
C ASP A 282 5.12 1.18 6.91
N LEU A 283 5.28 2.30 7.65
CA LEU A 283 4.80 3.62 7.25
C LEU A 283 5.49 4.20 6.01
N LEU A 284 6.80 4.04 5.89
CA LEU A 284 7.56 4.48 4.71
C LEU A 284 7.14 3.70 3.47
N ALA A 285 6.91 2.39 3.62
CA ALA A 285 6.42 1.54 2.54
C ALA A 285 5.00 1.95 2.10
N TRP A 286 4.13 2.32 3.03
CA TRP A 286 2.76 2.76 2.76
C TRP A 286 2.68 4.19 2.21
N SER A 287 3.39 5.15 2.79
CA SER A 287 3.38 6.56 2.34
C SER A 287 4.02 6.79 0.96
N ALA A 288 4.74 5.80 0.44
CA ALA A 288 5.25 5.81 -0.92
C ALA A 288 4.17 5.53 -1.98
N ASP A 289 2.96 5.13 -1.55
CA ASP A 289 1.77 4.95 -2.40
C ASP A 289 0.85 6.16 -2.25
N THR A 290 0.78 6.98 -3.30
CA THR A 290 0.15 8.30 -3.31
C THR A 290 -1.33 8.27 -3.71
N GLU A 291 -2.08 7.24 -3.34
CA GLU A 291 -3.52 7.16 -3.60
C GLU A 291 -4.28 7.39 -2.29
N GLU A 292 -4.94 8.56 -2.21
CA GLU A 292 -5.87 9.01 -1.15
C GLU A 292 -5.49 8.62 0.31
N ASP A 293 -4.68 9.45 0.98
CA ASP A 293 -4.44 9.36 2.45
C ASP A 293 -5.72 9.77 3.20
N ASP A 294 -6.58 8.79 3.51
CA ASP A 294 -7.77 8.91 4.36
C ASP A 294 -7.41 9.03 5.87
N GLY A 295 -6.23 9.58 6.21
CA GLY A 295 -5.81 9.89 7.58
C GLY A 295 -5.11 8.76 8.35
N GLY A 296 -4.91 7.60 7.72
CA GLY A 296 -4.22 6.46 8.33
C GLY A 296 -2.73 6.73 8.62
N VAL A 297 -2.08 7.55 7.80
CA VAL A 297 -0.67 7.94 8.01
C VAL A 297 -0.52 8.84 9.24
N ASP A 298 -1.47 9.74 9.47
CA ASP A 298 -1.45 10.64 10.63
C ASP A 298 -1.73 9.88 11.93
N GLN A 299 -2.67 8.92 11.93
CA GLN A 299 -2.89 8.02 13.06
C GLN A 299 -1.61 7.22 13.38
N ALA A 300 -0.98 6.61 12.38
CA ALA A 300 0.23 5.83 12.56
C ALA A 300 1.40 6.69 13.10
N ARG A 301 1.55 7.93 12.63
CA ARG A 301 2.52 8.90 13.18
C ARG A 301 2.22 9.25 14.63
N GLN A 302 0.95 9.39 15.00
CA GLN A 302 0.55 9.63 16.38
C GLN A 302 0.88 8.44 17.28
N THR A 303 0.60 7.22 16.83
CA THR A 303 1.02 5.98 17.51
C THR A 303 2.54 5.97 17.68
N LEU A 304 3.32 6.20 16.62
CA LEU A 304 4.78 6.18 16.70
C LEU A 304 5.32 7.16 17.76
N ARG A 305 4.78 8.39 17.81
CA ARG A 305 5.12 9.38 18.86
C ARG A 305 4.73 8.91 20.26
N HIS A 306 3.60 8.21 20.38
CA HIS A 306 3.15 7.64 21.64
C HIS A 306 4.11 6.56 22.15
N LEU A 307 4.49 5.60 21.29
CA LEU A 307 5.41 4.52 21.64
C LEU A 307 6.79 5.06 22.06
N ILE A 308 7.34 6.03 21.32
CA ILE A 308 8.60 6.71 21.69
C ILE A 308 8.50 7.35 23.08
N THR A 309 7.39 8.02 23.36
CA THR A 309 7.15 8.67 24.66
C THR A 309 7.07 7.65 25.79
N GLN A 310 6.39 6.52 25.58
CA GLN A 310 6.29 5.44 26.56
C GLN A 310 7.64 4.79 26.84
N LEU A 311 8.42 4.51 25.79
CA LEU A 311 9.78 3.97 25.93
C LEU A 311 10.67 4.92 26.74
N GLY A 312 10.61 6.22 26.45
CA GLY A 312 11.34 7.25 27.19
C GLY A 312 10.96 7.34 28.68
N ARG A 313 9.65 7.23 28.99
CA ARG A 313 9.17 7.20 30.39
C ARG A 313 9.66 5.96 31.13
N GLN A 314 9.60 4.79 30.49
CA GLN A 314 10.11 3.55 31.10
C GLN A 314 11.61 3.60 31.36
N ALA A 315 12.38 4.17 30.42
CA ALA A 315 13.81 4.39 30.61
C ALA A 315 14.11 5.32 31.81
N ASP A 316 13.36 6.43 31.94
CA ASP A 316 13.51 7.35 33.08
C ASP A 316 13.12 6.68 34.41
N SER A 317 12.00 5.95 34.46
CA SER A 317 11.60 5.17 35.63
C SER A 317 12.65 4.15 36.04
N THR A 318 13.21 3.42 35.07
CA THR A 318 14.27 2.42 35.32
C THR A 318 15.53 3.08 35.88
N ARG A 319 15.92 4.24 35.34
CA ARG A 319 17.05 5.03 35.83
C ARG A 319 16.83 5.54 37.27
N ARG A 320 15.65 6.08 37.57
CA ARG A 320 15.31 6.56 38.93
C ARG A 320 15.30 5.42 39.94
N LEU A 321 14.73 4.27 39.57
CA LEU A 321 14.73 3.08 40.42
C LEU A 321 16.13 2.57 40.69
N THR A 322 16.99 2.53 39.67
CA THR A 322 18.41 2.18 39.80
C THR A 322 19.11 3.12 40.77
N THR A 323 18.97 4.43 40.56
CA THR A 323 19.60 5.46 41.40
C THR A 323 19.15 5.36 42.87
N LEU A 324 17.86 5.14 43.11
CA LEU A 324 17.32 4.97 44.45
C LEU A 324 17.82 3.67 45.11
N THR A 325 17.83 2.56 44.37
CA THR A 325 18.28 1.26 44.88
C THR A 325 19.75 1.31 45.26
N ASP A 326 20.60 1.92 44.43
CA ASP A 326 22.02 2.11 44.73
C ASP A 326 22.24 2.98 45.99
N ALA A 327 21.45 4.04 46.16
CA ALA A 327 21.51 4.87 47.37
C ALA A 327 21.07 4.11 48.63
N LEU A 328 20.03 3.28 48.53
CA LEU A 328 19.57 2.42 49.63
C LEU A 328 20.59 1.33 49.97
N LEU A 329 21.29 0.77 48.99
CA LEU A 329 22.36 -0.19 49.22
C LEU A 329 23.55 0.44 49.90
N LYS A 330 23.92 1.66 49.51
CA LYS A 330 24.96 2.42 50.20
C LYS A 330 24.60 2.68 51.67
N LEU A 331 23.37 3.11 51.94
CA LEU A 331 22.87 3.29 53.31
C LEU A 331 22.90 1.97 54.11
N ARG A 332 22.55 0.85 53.47
CA ARG A 332 22.62 -0.49 54.09
C ARG A 332 24.05 -0.81 54.53
N ASP A 333 25.02 -0.54 53.67
CA ASP A 333 26.43 -0.84 53.93
C ASP A 333 26.98 0.06 55.04
N ASP A 334 26.61 1.36 55.07
CA ASP A 334 26.95 2.28 56.15
C ASP A 334 26.36 1.82 57.50
N LEU A 335 25.11 1.35 57.53
CA LEU A 335 24.48 0.80 58.73
C LEU A 335 25.21 -0.45 59.24
N ARG A 336 25.64 -1.35 58.34
CA ARG A 336 26.44 -2.53 58.70
C ARG A 336 27.79 -2.14 59.27
N HIS A 337 28.47 -1.17 58.65
CA HIS A 337 29.80 -0.70 59.08
C HIS A 337 29.76 -0.09 60.49
N ASN A 338 28.65 0.57 60.83
CA ASN A 338 28.42 1.18 62.14
C ASN A 338 27.79 0.21 63.17
N GLY A 339 27.64 -1.09 62.86
CA GLY A 339 27.13 -2.11 63.78
C GLY A 339 25.61 -2.17 63.93
N HIS A 340 24.85 -1.42 63.13
CA HIS A 340 23.38 -1.40 63.15
C HIS A 340 22.75 -2.50 62.29
N TYR A 341 23.10 -3.77 62.57
CA TYR A 341 22.71 -4.92 61.74
C TYR A 341 21.19 -5.11 61.60
N ALA A 342 20.41 -4.91 62.67
CA ALA A 342 18.96 -5.07 62.62
C ALA A 342 18.27 -4.09 61.64
N LEU A 343 18.77 -2.85 61.54
CA LEU A 343 18.25 -1.87 60.58
C LEU A 343 18.66 -2.19 59.14
N ALA A 344 19.89 -2.68 58.95
CA ALA A 344 20.36 -3.14 57.64
C ALA A 344 19.53 -4.33 57.12
N ASP A 345 19.18 -5.29 58.00
CA ASP A 345 18.35 -6.44 57.65
C ASP A 345 16.89 -6.05 57.39
N ALA A 346 16.35 -5.09 58.14
CA ALA A 346 15.03 -4.52 57.86
C ALA A 346 14.97 -3.88 56.46
N LEU A 347 16.01 -3.14 56.07
CA LEU A 347 16.11 -2.51 54.76
C LEU A 347 16.25 -3.54 53.62
N ARG A 348 17.01 -4.64 53.84
CA ARG A 348 17.05 -5.78 52.91
C ARG A 348 15.67 -6.39 52.71
N THR A 349 14.97 -6.64 53.82
CA THR A 349 13.63 -7.24 53.80
C THR A 349 12.63 -6.34 53.06
N ALA A 350 12.70 -5.03 53.28
CA ALA A 350 11.85 -4.05 52.58
C ALA A 350 12.10 -4.04 51.06
N LEU A 351 13.37 -4.08 50.62
CA LEU A 351 13.73 -4.18 49.20
C LEU A 351 13.23 -5.50 48.59
N GLN A 352 13.41 -6.63 49.27
CA GLN A 352 12.90 -7.94 48.82
C GLN A 352 11.38 -7.98 48.73
N THR A 353 10.67 -7.40 49.71
CA THR A 353 9.20 -7.31 49.72
C THR A 353 8.69 -6.46 48.55
N SER A 354 9.50 -5.51 48.09
CA SER A 354 9.22 -4.67 46.92
C SER A 354 9.63 -5.33 45.59
N GLY A 355 10.02 -6.61 45.59
CA GLY A 355 10.41 -7.36 44.39
C GLY A 355 11.86 -7.13 43.92
N ILE A 356 12.69 -6.46 44.73
CA ILE A 356 14.11 -6.24 44.44
C ILE A 356 14.94 -7.32 45.14
N HIS A 357 15.48 -8.24 44.36
CA HIS A 357 16.29 -9.35 44.87
C HIS A 357 17.74 -8.93 44.99
N LEU A 358 18.33 -9.27 46.14
CA LEU A 358 19.69 -8.91 46.50
C LEU A 358 20.56 -10.15 46.63
N GLU A 359 21.66 -10.16 45.90
CA GLU A 359 22.71 -11.18 45.95
C GLU A 359 24.01 -10.52 46.45
N ASP A 360 24.50 -10.95 47.60
CA ASP A 360 25.77 -10.43 48.12
C ASP A 360 26.92 -11.21 47.47
N THR A 361 27.81 -10.50 46.77
CA THR A 361 29.00 -11.09 46.14
C THR A 361 30.27 -10.59 46.83
N PRO A 362 31.42 -11.29 46.68
CA PRO A 362 32.71 -10.80 47.18
C PRO A 362 33.12 -9.42 46.65
N THR A 363 32.57 -9.01 45.50
CA THR A 363 32.79 -7.71 44.87
C THR A 363 31.76 -6.64 45.26
N GLY A 364 30.80 -6.96 46.13
CA GLY A 364 29.72 -6.08 46.55
C GLY A 364 28.32 -6.64 46.26
N PRO A 365 27.27 -6.01 46.79
CA PRO A 365 25.89 -6.43 46.55
C PRO A 365 25.49 -6.19 45.08
N ARG A 366 24.90 -7.20 44.45
CA ARG A 366 24.19 -7.09 43.17
C ARG A 366 22.70 -7.18 43.42
N TRP A 367 21.92 -6.47 42.60
CA TRP A 367 20.47 -6.53 42.68
C TRP A 367 19.85 -6.82 41.31
N SER A 368 18.69 -7.45 41.33
CA SER A 368 17.89 -7.74 40.14
C SER A 368 16.40 -7.63 40.47
N ILE A 369 15.60 -7.42 39.44
CA ILE A 369 14.15 -7.51 39.51
C ILE A 369 13.79 -8.76 38.70
N PRO A 370 13.24 -9.82 39.32
CA PRO A 370 12.83 -11.02 38.61
C PRO A 370 11.84 -10.65 37.51
N ARG A 371 12.01 -11.23 36.31
CA ARG A 371 10.96 -11.17 35.29
C ARG A 371 9.76 -11.98 35.78
N PRO A 372 8.53 -11.49 35.63
CA PRO A 372 7.32 -12.26 35.96
C PRO A 372 7.19 -13.52 35.10
#